data_AF-A0AAN8IJN1-F1
#
_entry.id   AF-A0AAN8IJN1-F1
#
_cell.length_a   1.000
_cell.length_b   1.000
_cell.length_c   1.000
_cell.angle_alpha   90.00
_cell.angle_beta   90.00
_cell.angle_gamma   90.00
#
_symmetry.space_group_name_H-M   'P 1'
#
loop_
_entity.id
_entity.type
_entity.pdbx_description
1 polymer ?
#
loop_
_entity_poly.entity_id
_entity_poly.type
_entity_poly.pdbx_seq_one_letter_code
_entity_poly.pdbx_strand_id
1 'polypeptide(L)'
;MISILRYDATSEDLIDVIEGNRVYIPCIYVLNKIDQISIEELDIIYRIPHCVPISAHHKWNFDDLLEKMWQYLNLIRIYTKPKGQLPDYSAPIVLNAEKNTVDDLCLKIHKSLQKDFKNALVWGASAKHNPQRVGKEHVLMDEDVVQILKRV
;
A
#
# COMPACT_ATOMS: atom_id res chain seq x y z
N MET A 1 -9.35 30.88 -17.94
CA MET A 1 -8.29 30.55 -16.98
C MET A 1 -7.44 29.49 -17.65
N ILE A 2 -6.32 29.89 -18.25
CA ILE A 2 -5.48 28.97 -19.05
C ILE A 2 -4.64 28.19 -18.04
N SER A 3 -4.96 26.92 -17.86
CA SER A 3 -4.13 25.99 -17.10
C SER A 3 -2.82 25.81 -17.85
N ILE A 4 -1.79 26.54 -17.43
CA ILE A 4 -0.41 26.28 -17.86
C ILE A 4 -0.04 24.93 -17.26
N LEU A 5 -0.04 23.88 -18.09
CA LEU A 5 0.55 22.58 -17.77
C LEU A 5 2.04 22.84 -17.48
N ARG A 6 2.44 22.74 -16.20
CA ARG A 6 3.84 22.79 -15.77
C ARG A 6 4.54 21.45 -15.98
N TYR A 7 4.38 20.85 -17.16
CA TYR A 7 4.96 19.56 -17.48
C TYR A 7 5.28 19.49 -18.97
N ASP A 8 6.50 19.07 -19.31
CA ASP A 8 6.91 18.76 -20.68
C ASP A 8 6.29 17.42 -21.07
N ALA A 9 4.97 17.42 -21.32
CA ALA A 9 4.24 16.23 -21.75
C ALA A 9 4.66 15.85 -23.17
N THR A 10 4.98 14.58 -23.36
CA THR A 10 5.25 14.00 -24.67
C THR A 10 3.93 13.67 -25.40
N SER A 11 4.00 13.44 -26.72
CA SER A 11 2.84 12.97 -27.48
C SER A 11 2.33 11.62 -26.99
N GLU A 12 3.22 10.78 -26.45
CA GLU A 12 2.86 9.50 -25.84
C GLU A 12 2.00 9.69 -24.58
N ASP A 13 2.37 10.64 -23.70
CA ASP A 13 1.58 10.92 -22.49
C ASP A 13 0.14 11.36 -22.83
N LEU A 14 -0.03 12.10 -23.93
CA LEU A 14 -1.35 12.48 -24.42
C LEU A 14 -2.14 11.27 -24.94
N ILE A 15 -1.49 10.37 -25.67
CA ILE A 15 -2.10 9.13 -26.18
C ILE A 15 -2.53 8.25 -24.99
N ASP A 16 -1.67 8.07 -24.00
CA ASP A 16 -1.92 7.26 -22.81
C ASP A 16 -3.20 7.72 -22.07
N VAL A 17 -3.37 9.03 -21.90
CA VAL A 17 -4.55 9.62 -21.26
C VAL A 17 -5.82 9.45 -22.10
N ILE A 18 -5.71 9.57 -23.43
CA ILE A 18 -6.86 9.43 -24.35
C ILE A 18 -7.30 7.96 -24.45
N GLU A 19 -6.36 7.01 -24.51
CA GLU A 19 -6.67 5.59 -24.61
C GLU A 19 -7.31 5.06 -23.30
N GLY A 20 -6.90 5.58 -22.15
CA GLY A 20 -7.52 5.29 -20.84
C GLY A 20 -7.50 3.83 -20.41
N ASN A 21 -6.81 2.96 -21.16
CA ASN A 21 -6.69 1.52 -20.94
C ASN A 21 -5.33 1.12 -20.35
N ARG A 22 -4.44 2.09 -20.11
CA ARG A 22 -3.09 1.85 -19.59
C ARG A 22 -3.10 1.70 -18.08
N VAL A 23 -2.43 0.65 -17.60
CA VAL A 23 -2.26 0.37 -16.18
C VAL A 23 -0.79 0.55 -15.84
N TYR A 24 -0.48 1.61 -15.08
CA TYR A 24 0.87 1.86 -14.59
C TYR A 24 1.12 0.98 -13.37
N ILE A 25 2.17 0.15 -13.43
CA ILE A 25 2.51 -0.80 -12.38
C ILE A 25 3.94 -0.49 -11.91
N PRO A 26 4.18 -0.37 -10.59
CA PRO A 26 5.53 -0.17 -10.06
C PRO A 26 6.41 -1.39 -10.41
N CYS A 27 7.67 -1.13 -10.77
CA CYS A 27 8.63 -2.15 -11.18
C CYS A 27 9.93 -2.01 -10.38
N ILE A 28 10.52 -3.14 -9.98
CA ILE A 28 11.83 -3.21 -9.34
C ILE A 28 12.77 -4.00 -10.26
N TYR A 29 13.90 -3.41 -10.61
CA TYR A 29 14.94 -4.07 -11.40
C TYR A 29 15.84 -4.90 -10.49
N VAL A 30 15.69 -6.22 -10.53
CA VAL A 30 16.48 -7.14 -9.71
C VAL A 30 17.74 -7.55 -10.48
N LEU A 31 18.90 -7.07 -10.04
CA LEU A 31 20.18 -7.32 -10.68
C LEU A 31 20.91 -8.45 -9.97
N ASN A 32 20.85 -9.65 -10.54
CA ASN A 32 21.41 -10.84 -9.92
C ASN A 32 22.91 -11.03 -10.27
N LYS A 33 23.58 -11.89 -9.51
CA LYS A 33 25.00 -12.29 -9.64
C LYS A 33 26.01 -11.25 -9.17
N ILE A 34 25.69 -10.53 -8.10
CA ILE A 34 26.61 -9.54 -7.52
C ILE A 34 27.88 -10.16 -6.92
N ASP A 35 27.92 -11.48 -6.78
CA ASP A 35 29.10 -12.26 -6.41
C ASP A 35 30.20 -12.25 -7.50
N GLN A 36 29.90 -11.79 -8.72
CA GLN A 36 30.83 -11.76 -9.85
C GLN A 36 31.39 -10.37 -10.17
N ILE A 37 30.99 -9.34 -9.43
CA ILE A 37 31.37 -7.93 -9.66
C ILE A 37 32.19 -7.38 -8.49
N SER A 38 32.91 -6.28 -8.72
CA SER A 38 33.65 -5.59 -7.66
C SER A 38 32.75 -4.68 -6.80
N ILE A 39 33.27 -4.22 -5.66
CA ILE A 39 32.54 -3.29 -4.77
C ILE A 39 32.32 -1.94 -5.47
N GLU A 40 33.28 -1.48 -6.27
CA GLU A 40 33.16 -0.23 -7.02
C GLU A 40 32.05 -0.31 -8.08
N GLU A 41 31.90 -1.46 -8.75
CA GLU A 41 30.81 -1.70 -9.70
C GLU A 41 29.45 -1.76 -8.98
N LEU A 42 29.40 -2.38 -7.81
CA LEU A 42 28.21 -2.43 -6.97
C LEU A 42 27.74 -1.02 -6.55
N ASP A 43 28.66 -0.13 -6.18
CA ASP A 43 28.35 1.26 -5.83
C ASP A 43 27.74 2.04 -7.01
N ILE A 44 28.17 1.76 -8.24
CA ILE A 44 27.57 2.35 -9.44
C ILE A 44 26.15 1.83 -9.63
N ILE A 45 25.94 0.53 -9.43
CA ILE A 45 24.62 -0.09 -9.57
C ILE A 45 23.62 0.52 -8.58
N TYR A 46 24.01 0.76 -7.33
CA TYR A 46 23.14 1.39 -6.33
C TYR A 46 22.64 2.79 -6.72
N ARG A 47 23.29 3.48 -7.67
CA ARG A 47 22.83 4.77 -8.19
C ARG A 47 21.69 4.64 -9.21
N ILE A 48 21.45 3.45 -9.75
CA ILE A 48 20.37 3.20 -10.69
C ILE A 48 19.04 3.24 -9.93
N PRO A 49 18.06 4.06 -10.35
CA PRO A 49 16.77 4.12 -9.67
C PRO A 49 16.01 2.80 -9.80
N HIS A 50 15.16 2.51 -8.82
CA HIS A 50 14.31 1.30 -8.79
C HIS A 50 15.07 -0.05 -8.87
N CYS A 51 16.39 -0.09 -8.62
CA CYS A 51 17.17 -1.32 -8.69
C CYS A 51 17.42 -1.97 -7.32
N VAL A 52 17.60 -3.29 -7.30
CA VAL A 52 18.11 -4.02 -6.13
C VAL A 52 19.14 -5.04 -6.62
N PRO A 53 20.44 -4.85 -6.29
CA PRO A 53 21.48 -5.83 -6.59
C PRO A 53 21.40 -7.00 -5.60
N ILE A 54 21.34 -8.24 -6.09
CA ILE A 54 21.23 -9.46 -5.27
C ILE A 54 22.23 -10.55 -5.71
N SER A 55 22.55 -11.47 -4.81
CA SER A 55 23.13 -12.77 -5.18
C SER A 55 22.16 -13.87 -4.79
N ALA A 56 21.47 -14.46 -5.76
CA ALA A 56 20.50 -15.53 -5.49
C ALA A 56 21.17 -16.80 -4.93
N HIS A 57 22.41 -17.08 -5.33
CA HIS A 57 23.17 -18.24 -4.85
C HIS A 57 23.53 -18.09 -3.35
N HIS A 58 24.02 -16.91 -2.98
CA HIS A 58 24.42 -16.62 -1.60
C HIS A 58 23.31 -16.01 -0.74
N LYS A 59 22.14 -15.75 -1.34
CA LYS A 59 20.97 -15.08 -0.72
C LYS A 59 21.30 -13.69 -0.17
N TRP A 60 22.20 -12.97 -0.83
CA TRP A 60 22.55 -11.61 -0.45
C TRP A 60 21.47 -10.61 -0.89
N ASN A 61 21.23 -9.60 -0.05
CA ASN A 61 20.32 -8.49 -0.29
C ASN A 61 18.85 -8.87 -0.52
N PHE A 62 18.43 -10.05 -0.05
CA PHE A 62 17.01 -10.42 -0.10
C PHE A 62 16.17 -9.56 0.85
N ASP A 63 16.74 -9.12 1.97
CA ASP A 63 16.08 -8.24 2.93
C ASP A 63 15.75 -6.88 2.28
N ASP A 64 16.70 -6.28 1.57
CA ASP A 64 16.52 -5.02 0.83
C ASP A 64 15.50 -5.19 -0.32
N LEU A 65 15.54 -6.32 -1.01
CA LEU A 65 14.53 -6.65 -2.03
C LEU A 65 13.12 -6.70 -1.43
N LEU A 66 12.95 -7.40 -0.30
CA LEU A 66 11.66 -7.53 0.38
C LEU A 66 11.17 -6.18 0.92
N GLU A 67 12.06 -5.37 1.50
CA GLU A 67 11.73 -4.04 1.99
C GLU A 67 11.26 -3.14 0.84
N LYS A 68 11.99 -3.12 -0.28
CA LYS A 68 11.63 -2.31 -1.45
C LYS A 68 10.33 -2.80 -2.09
N MET A 69 10.10 -4.12 -2.13
CA MET A 69 8.83 -4.69 -2.57
C MET A 69 7.66 -4.21 -1.69
N TRP A 70 7.83 -4.22 -0.36
CA TRP A 70 6.81 -3.73 0.57
C TRP A 70 6.49 -2.25 0.34
N GLN A 71 7.52 -1.42 0.19
CA GLN A 71 7.38 0.01 -0.11
C GLN A 71 6.63 0.25 -1.44
N TYR A 72 6.94 -0.52 -2.49
CA TYR A 72 6.37 -0.31 -3.83
C TYR A 72 4.93 -0.81 -3.93
N LEU A 73 4.58 -1.85 -3.18
CA LEU A 73 3.21 -2.33 -3.12
C LEU A 73 2.26 -1.34 -2.44
N ASN A 74 2.80 -0.39 -1.65
CA ASN A 74 2.05 0.69 -0.99
C ASN A 74 0.82 0.15 -0.26
N LEU A 75 1.05 -0.80 0.65
CA LEU A 75 0.01 -1.52 1.39
C LEU A 75 -0.12 -0.96 2.80
N ILE A 76 -1.33 -1.08 3.35
CA ILE A 76 -1.62 -0.81 4.75
C ILE A 76 -2.24 -2.04 5.42
N ARG A 77 -1.94 -2.24 6.69
CA ARG A 77 -2.38 -3.35 7.53
C ARG A 77 -3.42 -2.83 8.50
N ILE A 78 -4.62 -3.39 8.46
CA ILE A 78 -5.72 -3.02 9.35
C ILE A 78 -6.04 -4.20 10.27
N TYR A 79 -6.01 -3.95 11.57
CA TYR A 79 -6.28 -4.97 12.58
C TYR A 79 -7.74 -4.96 12.98
N THR A 80 -8.41 -6.12 12.88
CA THR A 80 -9.82 -6.21 13.28
C THR A 80 -9.97 -6.47 14.77
N LYS A 81 -10.96 -5.81 15.38
CA LYS A 81 -11.29 -6.00 16.78
C LYS A 81 -12.78 -6.33 16.94
N PRO A 82 -13.16 -7.57 17.26
CA PRO A 82 -14.54 -7.91 17.59
C PRO A 82 -15.00 -7.26 18.89
N LYS A 83 -16.32 -7.03 19.02
CA LYS A 83 -16.91 -6.47 20.25
C LYS A 83 -16.66 -7.43 21.42
N GLY A 84 -16.08 -6.93 22.51
CA GLY A 84 -15.78 -7.71 23.70
C GLY A 84 -14.52 -8.58 23.60
N GLN A 85 -13.80 -8.54 22.47
CA GLN A 85 -12.53 -9.24 22.30
C GLN A 85 -11.39 -8.23 22.10
N LEU A 86 -10.16 -8.71 22.31
CA LEU A 86 -8.94 -7.99 21.98
C LEU A 86 -8.74 -7.95 20.45
N PRO A 87 -7.99 -6.97 19.92
CA PRO A 87 -7.59 -6.97 18.52
C PRO A 87 -6.75 -8.20 18.18
N ASP A 88 -6.94 -8.76 17.00
CA ASP A 88 -6.07 -9.80 16.46
C ASP A 88 -4.93 -9.15 15.66
N TYR A 89 -3.71 -9.23 16.19
CA TYR A 89 -2.50 -8.72 15.53
C TYR A 89 -1.80 -9.76 14.65
N SER A 90 -2.25 -11.02 14.66
CA SER A 90 -1.63 -12.10 13.89
C SER A 90 -2.11 -12.15 12.44
N ALA A 91 -3.34 -11.69 12.18
CA ALA A 91 -3.97 -11.73 10.87
C ALA A 91 -4.54 -10.35 10.47
N PRO A 92 -3.68 -9.38 10.09
CA PRO A 92 -4.15 -8.09 9.58
C PRO A 92 -4.86 -8.25 8.24
N ILE A 93 -5.84 -7.40 8.00
CA ILE A 93 -6.44 -7.22 6.68
C ILE A 93 -5.60 -6.22 5.91
N VAL A 94 -5.02 -6.66 4.81
CA VAL A 94 -4.16 -5.83 3.96
C VAL A 94 -4.98 -5.14 2.88
N LEU A 95 -4.89 -3.81 2.84
CA LEU A 95 -5.50 -2.94 1.84
C LEU A 95 -4.41 -2.25 1.03
N ASN A 96 -4.75 -1.83 -0.19
CA ASN A 96 -3.90 -0.91 -0.95
C ASN A 96 -4.10 0.51 -0.38
N ALA A 97 -3.04 1.29 -0.22
CA ALA A 97 -3.11 2.63 0.35
C ALA A 97 -3.96 3.61 -0.48
N GLU A 98 -4.24 3.33 -1.76
CA GLU A 98 -5.18 4.10 -2.58
C GLU A 98 -6.66 3.76 -2.31
N LYS A 99 -6.93 2.56 -1.77
CA LYS A 99 -8.27 2.05 -1.45
C LYS A 99 -8.32 1.62 0.02
N ASN A 100 -8.27 2.63 0.87
CA ASN A 100 -8.03 2.51 2.30
C ASN A 100 -9.17 3.04 3.17
N THR A 101 -10.40 3.13 2.66
CA THR A 101 -11.53 3.58 3.47
C THR A 101 -12.08 2.46 4.37
N VAL A 102 -12.88 2.83 5.38
CA VAL A 102 -13.66 1.86 6.16
C VAL A 102 -14.62 1.05 5.26
N ASP A 103 -15.11 1.65 4.17
CA ASP A 103 -15.94 0.96 3.19
C ASP A 103 -15.15 -0.12 2.42
N ASP A 104 -13.93 0.21 1.98
CA ASP A 104 -13.01 -0.74 1.33
C ASP A 104 -12.69 -1.91 2.26
N LEU A 105 -12.44 -1.63 3.55
CA LEU A 105 -12.24 -2.65 4.58
C LEU A 105 -13.46 -3.57 4.68
N CYS A 106 -14.68 -3.01 4.72
CA CYS A 106 -15.91 -3.79 4.80
C CYS A 106 -16.06 -4.71 3.58
N LEU A 107 -15.79 -4.20 2.38
CA LEU A 107 -15.84 -4.97 1.13
C LEU A 107 -14.79 -6.09 1.10
N LYS A 108 -13.59 -5.83 1.64
CA LYS A 108 -12.51 -6.81 1.75
C LYS A 108 -12.85 -7.96 2.71
N ILE A 109 -13.54 -7.66 3.82
CA ILE A 109 -14.03 -8.66 4.77
C ILE A 109 -15.15 -9.49 4.14
N HIS A 110 -16.26 -8.84 3.76
CA HIS A 110 -17.40 -9.50 3.15
C HIS A 110 -18.39 -8.49 2.55
N LYS A 111 -18.87 -8.75 1.33
CA LYS A 111 -19.79 -7.84 0.60
C LYS A 111 -21.08 -7.47 1.37
N SER A 112 -21.60 -8.36 2.23
CA SER A 112 -22.81 -8.06 3.01
C SER A 112 -22.56 -7.06 4.14
N LEU A 113 -21.33 -6.96 4.65
CA LEU A 113 -20.99 -6.14 5.81
C LEU A 113 -21.23 -4.65 5.54
N GLN A 114 -21.07 -4.24 4.28
CA GLN A 114 -21.35 -2.90 3.81
C GLN A 114 -22.83 -2.49 3.98
N LYS A 115 -23.75 -3.45 3.79
CA LYS A 115 -25.22 -3.22 3.92
C LYS A 115 -25.61 -3.06 5.39
N ASP A 116 -25.02 -3.87 6.25
CA ASP A 116 -25.30 -3.89 7.68
C ASP A 116 -24.49 -2.82 8.45
N PHE A 117 -23.62 -2.05 7.80
CA PHE A 117 -22.75 -1.09 8.46
C PHE A 117 -23.53 0.05 9.13
N LYS A 118 -23.31 0.25 10.45
CA LYS A 118 -23.82 1.42 11.19
C LYS A 118 -22.74 2.49 11.36
N ASN A 119 -21.59 2.11 11.89
CA ASN A 119 -20.39 2.93 12.05
C ASN A 119 -19.20 2.04 12.45
N ALA A 120 -18.01 2.61 12.54
CA ALA A 120 -16.83 1.93 13.06
C ALA A 120 -16.25 2.71 14.26
N LEU A 121 -15.55 1.99 15.14
CA LEU A 121 -14.63 2.57 16.11
C LEU A 121 -13.21 2.31 15.61
N VAL A 122 -12.39 3.35 15.57
CA VAL A 122 -11.00 3.28 15.13
C VAL A 122 -10.08 3.70 16.26
N TRP A 123 -8.99 2.95 16.43
CA TRP A 123 -7.84 3.31 17.25
C TRP A 123 -6.62 3.35 16.34
N GLY A 124 -5.83 4.42 16.40
CA GLY A 124 -4.61 4.54 15.61
C GLY A 124 -4.39 5.95 15.07
N ALA A 125 -3.48 6.06 14.10
CA ALA A 125 -3.01 7.34 13.59
C ALA A 125 -4.07 8.10 12.79
N SER A 126 -5.03 7.39 12.16
CA SER A 126 -6.10 8.04 11.42
C SER A 126 -7.16 8.70 12.31
N ALA A 127 -7.22 8.31 13.58
CA ALA A 127 -8.18 8.83 14.55
C ALA A 127 -7.58 9.99 15.36
N LYS A 128 -8.34 11.09 15.50
CA LYS A 128 -7.96 12.23 16.35
C LYS A 128 -8.06 11.91 17.84
N HIS A 129 -8.93 10.97 18.20
CA HIS A 129 -9.16 10.52 19.56
C HIS A 129 -9.26 9.00 19.59
N ASN A 130 -8.76 8.35 20.64
CA ASN A 130 -8.74 6.89 20.73
C ASN A 130 -9.75 6.37 21.79
N PRO A 131 -10.81 5.63 21.41
CA PRO A 131 -11.32 5.43 20.04
C PRO A 131 -12.14 6.60 19.51
N GLN A 132 -12.14 6.76 18.18
CA GLN A 132 -13.02 7.67 17.46
C GLN A 132 -14.11 6.89 16.73
N ARG A 133 -15.35 7.39 16.79
CA ARG A 133 -16.46 6.88 15.97
C ARG A 133 -16.38 7.51 14.58
N VAL A 134 -16.36 6.67 13.55
CA VAL A 134 -16.18 7.10 12.15
C VAL A 134 -17.24 6.50 11.22
N GLY A 135 -17.40 7.14 10.06
CA GLY A 135 -18.26 6.67 8.97
C GLY A 135 -17.51 5.78 7.96
N LYS A 136 -18.15 5.53 6.82
CA LYS A 136 -17.63 4.69 5.73
C LYS A 136 -16.47 5.34 4.97
N GLU A 137 -16.57 6.65 4.74
CA GLU A 137 -15.58 7.45 3.99
C GLU A 137 -14.32 7.77 4.80
N HIS A 138 -14.21 7.28 6.04
CA HIS A 138 -13.03 7.53 6.85
C HIS A 138 -11.83 6.78 6.29
N VAL A 139 -10.77 7.53 6.01
CA VAL A 139 -9.51 7.02 5.47
C VAL A 139 -8.69 6.40 6.61
N LEU A 140 -8.33 5.13 6.46
CA LEU A 140 -7.53 4.37 7.41
C LEU A 140 -6.03 4.55 7.12
N MET A 141 -5.22 4.42 8.17
CA MET A 141 -3.77 4.41 8.10
C MET A 141 -3.21 3.04 8.46
N ASP A 142 -1.94 2.79 8.09
CA ASP A 142 -1.26 1.54 8.47
C ASP A 142 -1.29 1.34 9.98
N GLU A 143 -1.52 0.09 10.38
CA GLU A 143 -1.62 -0.38 11.77
C GLU A 143 -2.86 0.11 12.55
N ASP A 144 -3.83 0.75 11.90
CA ASP A 144 -5.10 1.09 12.55
C ASP A 144 -5.85 -0.18 13.03
N VAL A 145 -6.45 -0.07 14.21
CA VAL A 145 -7.37 -1.09 14.74
C VAL A 145 -8.81 -0.64 14.49
N VAL A 146 -9.63 -1.52 13.94
CA VAL A 146 -11.01 -1.20 13.56
C VAL A 146 -12.01 -2.20 14.15
N GLN A 147 -13.05 -1.67 14.80
CA GLN A 147 -14.22 -2.43 15.25
C GLN A 147 -15.47 -1.95 14.51
N ILE A 148 -16.03 -2.83 13.67
CA ILE A 148 -17.24 -2.53 12.89
C ILE A 148 -18.48 -2.77 13.74
N LEU A 149 -19.40 -1.80 13.74
CA LEU A 149 -20.69 -1.88 14.42
C LEU A 149 -21.80 -2.03 13.37
N LYS A 150 -22.62 -3.07 13.52
CA LYS A 150 -23.73 -3.37 12.61
C LYS A 150 -25.03 -2.67 13.02
N ARG A 151 -25.90 -2.42 12.05
CA ARG A 151 -27.32 -2.06 12.27
C ARG A 151 -27.99 -3.34 12.79
N VAL A 152 -28.68 -3.20 13.92
CA VAL A 152 -29.53 -4.27 14.48
C VAL A 152 -30.87 -4.19 13.78
#